data_AF-A0A7S3WIA8-F1
#
_entry.id   AF-A0A7S3WIA8-F1
#
_cell.length_a   1.000
_cell.length_b   1.000
_cell.length_c   1.000
_cell.angle_alpha   90.00
_cell.angle_beta   90.00
_cell.angle_gamma   90.00
#
_symmetry.space_group_name_H-M   'P 1'
#
loop_
_entity.id
_entity.type
_entity.pdbx_description
1 polymer ?
#
loop_
_entity_poly.entity_id
_entity_poly.type
_entity_poly.pdbx_seq_one_letter_code
_entity_poly.pdbx_strand_id
1 'polypeptide(L)'
;SISMEKGTGIVTSVPSDSPDDFAMLRDLQTKSGLREKLNVEEAWCVPFEPVPIIDTPGMGKLSAKEAVEKLKIQSHKDSDKLAEAKKEVYLKGFNEGIMDIGDCKGMTVQAAKPIVKNKMIDDGLAVLYHEPEGLVMSRSGDKCIVASCYQWMLDYGEENWKNFVMEHVKSDKFETYNPKTLNEFEKILDWL
;
A
#
# COMPACT_ATOMS: atom_id res chain seq x y z
N SER A 1 -6.26 -2.69 -14.05
CA SER A 1 -7.45 -3.50 -13.71
C SER A 1 -7.73 -3.34 -12.23
N ILE A 2 -8.99 -3.19 -11.81
CA ILE A 2 -9.34 -3.00 -10.38
C ILE A 2 -9.76 -4.36 -9.81
N SER A 3 -9.19 -4.73 -8.66
CA SER A 3 -9.62 -5.92 -7.94
C SER A 3 -10.96 -5.64 -7.24
N MET A 4 -11.93 -6.54 -7.40
CA MET A 4 -13.21 -6.48 -6.68
C MET A 4 -13.15 -7.19 -5.33
N GLU A 5 -12.02 -7.82 -5.00
CA GLU A 5 -11.82 -8.58 -3.76
C GLU A 5 -11.02 -7.83 -2.70
N LYS A 6 -10.45 -6.66 -3.05
CA LYS A 6 -9.61 -5.85 -2.17
C LYS A 6 -10.07 -4.41 -2.14
N GLY A 7 -10.12 -3.81 -0.96
CA GLY A 7 -10.57 -2.45 -0.75
C GLY A 7 -12.05 -2.27 -1.05
N THR A 8 -12.41 -1.07 -1.50
CA THR A 8 -13.80 -0.65 -1.72
C THR A 8 -14.26 -0.82 -3.17
N GLY A 9 -13.40 -1.34 -4.05
CA GLY A 9 -13.61 -1.30 -5.50
C GLY A 9 -13.45 0.10 -6.11
N ILE A 10 -13.14 1.12 -5.31
CA ILE A 10 -12.85 2.49 -5.73
C ILE A 10 -11.39 2.78 -5.42
N VAL A 11 -10.65 3.28 -6.41
CA VAL A 11 -9.20 3.55 -6.29
C VAL A 11 -8.95 5.03 -6.54
N THR A 12 -8.00 5.59 -5.80
CA THR A 12 -7.52 6.96 -5.99
C THR A 12 -6.52 7.02 -7.15
N SER A 13 -6.66 7.98 -8.05
CA SER A 13 -5.72 8.19 -9.15
C SER A 13 -4.59 9.14 -8.73
N VAL A 14 -3.37 8.61 -8.60
CA VAL A 14 -2.16 9.39 -8.28
C VAL A 14 -1.10 9.17 -9.37
N PRO A 15 -1.29 9.74 -10.58
CA PRO A 15 -0.48 9.44 -11.76
C PRO A 15 0.98 9.89 -11.68
N SER A 16 1.38 10.64 -10.65
CA SER A 16 2.78 10.98 -10.38
C SER A 16 3.59 9.79 -9.85
N ASP A 17 2.96 8.95 -9.03
CA ASP A 17 3.62 7.94 -8.19
C ASP A 17 2.99 6.53 -8.32
N SER A 18 1.92 6.39 -9.10
CA SER A 18 1.29 5.12 -9.45
C SER A 18 1.37 4.84 -10.96
N PRO A 19 2.15 3.83 -11.40
CA PRO A 19 2.27 3.45 -12.81
C PRO A 19 0.94 3.07 -13.48
N ASP A 20 0.05 2.39 -12.74
CA ASP A 20 -1.29 2.03 -13.21
C ASP A 20 -2.11 3.28 -13.57
N ASP A 21 -2.07 4.29 -12.69
CA ASP A 21 -2.84 5.53 -12.84
C ASP A 21 -2.29 6.38 -13.98
N PHE A 22 -0.97 6.50 -14.08
CA PHE A 22 -0.32 7.20 -15.18
C PHE A 22 -0.65 6.56 -16.53
N ALA A 23 -0.55 5.22 -16.63
CA ALA A 23 -0.86 4.51 -17.86
C ALA A 23 -2.33 4.66 -18.26
N MET A 24 -3.26 4.61 -17.31
CA MET A 24 -4.69 4.81 -17.58
C MET A 24 -5.00 6.24 -18.00
N LEU A 25 -4.45 7.25 -17.31
CA LEU A 25 -4.64 8.66 -17.66
C LEU A 25 -4.10 8.96 -19.06
N ARG A 26 -2.86 8.55 -19.36
CA ARG A 26 -2.26 8.70 -20.69
C ARG A 26 -3.10 8.03 -21.77
N ASP A 27 -3.61 6.83 -21.51
CA ASP A 27 -4.44 6.11 -22.47
C ASP A 27 -5.79 6.82 -22.70
N LEU A 28 -6.41 7.40 -21.66
CA LEU A 28 -7.62 8.23 -21.82
C LEU A 28 -7.34 9.50 -22.63
N GLN A 29 -6.19 10.14 -22.41
CA GLN A 29 -5.81 11.35 -23.14
C GLN A 29 -5.55 11.06 -24.63
N THR A 30 -4.84 9.97 -24.94
CA THR A 30 -4.38 9.66 -26.30
C THR A 30 -5.39 8.87 -27.14
N LYS A 31 -6.22 8.00 -26.54
CA LYS A 31 -7.10 7.07 -27.27
C LYS A 31 -8.56 7.53 -27.19
N SER A 32 -9.02 8.31 -28.17
CA SER A 32 -10.43 8.78 -28.23
C SER A 32 -11.45 7.65 -28.18
N GLY A 33 -11.20 6.53 -28.88
CA GLY A 33 -12.11 5.37 -28.85
C GLY A 33 -12.25 4.72 -27.47
N LEU A 34 -11.26 4.88 -26.57
CA LEU A 34 -11.37 4.41 -25.19
C LEU A 34 -12.31 5.32 -24.38
N ARG A 35 -12.23 6.63 -24.61
CA ARG A 35 -13.13 7.63 -24.00
C ARG A 35 -14.57 7.40 -24.40
N GLU A 36 -14.83 7.21 -25.70
CA GLU A 36 -16.17 6.88 -26.21
C GLU A 36 -16.73 5.59 -25.62
N LYS A 37 -15.90 4.53 -25.53
CA LYS A 37 -16.32 3.26 -24.94
C LYS A 37 -16.70 3.37 -23.45
N LEU A 38 -16.01 4.23 -22.72
CA LEU A 38 -16.20 4.41 -21.27
C LEU A 38 -17.14 5.57 -20.92
N ASN A 39 -17.71 6.25 -21.93
CA ASN A 39 -18.49 7.47 -21.75
C ASN A 39 -17.76 8.55 -20.93
N VAL A 40 -16.48 8.77 -21.24
CA VAL A 40 -15.64 9.79 -20.59
C VAL A 40 -15.49 10.99 -21.51
N GLU A 41 -15.81 12.18 -21.01
CA GLU A 41 -15.60 13.41 -21.76
C GLU A 41 -14.11 13.79 -21.80
N GLU A 42 -13.68 14.44 -22.88
CA GLU A 42 -12.30 14.91 -23.02
C GLU A 42 -11.87 15.84 -21.89
N ALA A 43 -12.79 16.72 -21.46
CA ALA A 43 -12.57 17.66 -20.38
C ALA A 43 -12.27 16.98 -19.02
N TRP A 44 -12.62 15.70 -18.85
CA TRP A 44 -12.43 14.97 -17.61
C TRP A 44 -11.04 14.31 -17.50
N CYS A 45 -10.23 14.31 -18.57
CA CYS A 45 -8.91 13.67 -18.56
C CYS A 45 -7.80 14.48 -19.22
N VAL A 46 -8.07 15.22 -20.31
CA VAL A 46 -7.04 15.95 -21.06
C VAL A 46 -6.41 17.12 -20.30
N PRO A 47 -7.15 17.94 -19.53
CA PRO A 47 -6.55 19.04 -18.79
C PRO A 47 -5.71 18.62 -17.57
N PHE A 48 -5.81 17.36 -17.14
CA PHE A 48 -5.19 16.89 -15.91
C PHE A 48 -3.79 16.34 -16.18
N GLU A 49 -2.78 17.07 -15.70
CA GLU A 49 -1.39 16.64 -15.71
C GLU A 49 -0.99 16.04 -14.34
N PRO A 50 -0.05 15.08 -14.28
CA PRO A 50 0.46 14.55 -13.03
C PRO A 50 1.05 15.63 -12.13
N VAL A 51 0.59 15.68 -10.88
CA VAL A 51 1.07 16.64 -9.87
C VAL A 51 2.26 16.02 -9.13
N PRO A 52 3.45 16.63 -9.11
CA PRO A 52 4.59 16.11 -8.36
C PRO A 52 4.34 16.21 -6.86
N ILE A 53 4.36 15.08 -6.14
CA ILE A 53 4.10 15.01 -4.69
C ILE A 53 5.33 14.50 -3.94
N ILE A 54 6.01 13.49 -4.49
CA ILE A 54 7.17 12.82 -3.89
C ILE A 54 8.34 12.95 -4.86
N ASP A 55 9.49 13.39 -4.35
CA ASP A 55 10.76 13.30 -5.05
C ASP A 55 11.46 12.02 -4.62
N THR A 56 11.58 11.07 -5.55
CA THR A 56 12.23 9.78 -5.29
C THR A 56 13.62 9.80 -5.91
N PRO A 57 14.70 9.71 -5.11
CA PRO A 57 16.06 9.66 -5.63
C PRO A 57 16.22 8.60 -6.73
N GLY A 58 16.75 9.01 -7.88
CA GLY A 58 16.94 8.14 -9.05
C GLY A 58 15.69 7.86 -9.89
N MET A 59 14.52 8.41 -9.54
CA MET A 59 13.28 8.40 -10.35
C MET A 59 12.63 9.80 -10.49
N GLY A 60 13.18 10.80 -9.79
CA GLY A 60 12.69 12.17 -9.78
C GLY A 60 11.29 12.34 -9.18
N LYS A 61 10.65 13.45 -9.57
CA LYS A 61 9.35 13.90 -9.04
C LYS A 61 8.12 13.25 -9.67
N LEU A 62 8.31 12.54 -10.78
CA LEU A 62 7.27 11.84 -11.53
C LEU A 62 7.68 10.38 -11.71
N SER A 63 7.85 9.70 -10.58
CA SER A 63 8.41 8.34 -10.49
C SER A 63 7.62 7.32 -11.33
N ALA A 64 6.29 7.44 -11.39
CA ALA A 64 5.45 6.59 -12.21
C ALA A 64 5.71 6.77 -13.71
N LYS A 65 5.84 8.01 -14.17
CA LYS A 65 6.12 8.32 -15.57
C LYS A 65 7.47 7.73 -15.99
N GLU A 66 8.51 7.94 -15.17
CA GLU A 66 9.84 7.41 -15.46
C GLU A 66 9.84 5.87 -15.53
N ALA A 67 9.17 5.20 -14.60
CA ALA A 67 9.05 3.74 -14.61
C ALA A 67 8.31 3.22 -15.85
N VAL A 68 7.22 3.88 -16.25
CA VAL A 68 6.42 3.52 -17.43
C VAL A 68 7.23 3.69 -18.72
N GLU A 69 8.02 4.76 -18.84
CA GLU A 69 8.89 5.02 -19.98
C GLU A 69 10.06 4.02 -20.04
N LYS A 70 10.72 3.77 -18.89
CA LYS A 70 11.83 2.81 -18.75
C LYS A 70 11.43 1.39 -19.17
N LEU A 71 10.25 0.93 -18.75
CA LEU A 71 9.71 -0.41 -19.07
C LEU A 71 8.98 -0.48 -20.42
N LYS A 72 8.92 0.65 -21.16
CA LYS A 72 8.25 0.78 -22.46
C LYS A 72 6.82 0.25 -22.42
N ILE A 73 6.06 0.67 -21.41
CA ILE A 73 4.66 0.29 -21.21
C ILE A 73 3.80 1.10 -22.18
N GLN A 74 3.04 0.42 -23.03
CA GLN A 74 2.27 1.05 -24.11
C GLN A 74 0.78 1.14 -23.81
N SER A 75 0.31 0.40 -22.81
CA SER A 75 -1.11 0.31 -22.50
C SER A 75 -1.34 0.05 -21.02
N HIS A 76 -2.46 0.55 -20.48
CA HIS A 76 -2.98 0.18 -19.16
C HIS A 76 -3.29 -1.33 -19.01
N LYS A 77 -3.21 -2.09 -20.12
CA LYS A 77 -3.41 -3.54 -20.17
C LYS A 77 -2.13 -4.36 -20.01
N ASP A 78 -0.96 -3.72 -19.99
CA ASP A 78 0.34 -4.42 -19.86
C ASP A 78 0.57 -4.84 -18.39
N SER A 79 -0.27 -5.74 -17.88
CA SER A 79 -0.39 -6.08 -16.45
C SER A 79 0.93 -6.47 -15.80
N ASP A 80 1.73 -7.28 -16.48
CA ASP A 80 2.96 -7.84 -15.90
C ASP A 80 4.03 -6.77 -15.74
N LYS A 81 4.17 -5.90 -16.75
CA LYS A 81 5.10 -4.76 -16.71
C LYS A 81 4.63 -3.70 -15.72
N LEU A 82 3.33 -3.45 -15.63
CA LEU A 82 2.76 -2.52 -14.65
C LEU A 82 2.97 -3.02 -13.22
N ALA A 83 2.84 -4.33 -12.98
CA ALA A 83 3.13 -4.92 -11.67
C ALA A 83 4.61 -4.77 -11.29
N GLU A 84 5.53 -4.98 -12.24
CA GLU A 84 6.97 -4.72 -12.04
C GLU A 84 7.24 -3.25 -11.72
N ALA A 85 6.71 -2.33 -12.55
CA ALA A 85 6.84 -0.89 -12.36
C ALA A 85 6.33 -0.45 -10.97
N LYS A 86 5.15 -0.93 -10.59
CA LYS A 86 4.49 -0.62 -9.32
C LYS A 86 5.33 -1.07 -8.14
N LYS A 87 5.91 -2.27 -8.21
CA LYS A 87 6.78 -2.77 -7.14
C LYS A 87 8.05 -1.93 -7.01
N GLU A 88 8.66 -1.52 -8.12
CA GLU A 88 9.86 -0.67 -8.10
C GLU A 88 9.55 0.71 -7.50
N VAL A 89 8.52 1.39 -8.02
CA VAL A 89 8.14 2.75 -7.60
C VAL A 89 7.67 2.76 -6.15
N TYR A 90 6.82 1.81 -5.74
CA TYR A 90 6.29 1.78 -4.37
C TYR A 90 7.38 1.52 -3.33
N LEU A 91 8.28 0.57 -3.60
CA LEU A 91 9.36 0.23 -2.65
C LEU A 91 10.35 1.39 -2.51
N LYS A 92 10.79 1.99 -3.63
CA LYS A 92 11.72 3.13 -3.60
C LYS A 92 11.07 4.37 -3.01
N GLY A 93 9.86 4.71 -3.44
CA GLY A 93 9.13 5.86 -2.93
C GLY A 93 8.86 5.75 -1.43
N PHE A 94 8.56 4.55 -0.91
CA PHE A 94 8.37 4.37 0.52
C PHE A 94 9.67 4.51 1.33
N ASN A 95 10.80 3.98 0.85
CA ASN A 95 12.06 3.96 1.60
C ASN A 95 12.90 5.24 1.45
N GLU A 96 12.92 5.81 0.25
CA GLU A 96 13.83 6.90 -0.13
C GLU A 96 13.09 8.17 -0.53
N GLY A 97 11.77 8.09 -0.75
CA GLY A 97 10.96 9.23 -1.19
C GLY A 97 10.91 10.35 -0.15
N ILE A 98 11.04 11.58 -0.65
CA ILE A 98 10.95 12.82 0.13
C ILE A 98 9.73 13.60 -0.35
N MET A 99 8.90 14.06 0.57
CA MET A 99 7.73 14.88 0.26
C MET A 99 8.18 16.23 -0.34
N ASP A 100 7.65 16.61 -1.51
CA ASP A 100 8.00 17.86 -2.20
C ASP A 100 6.98 19.00 -1.92
N ILE A 101 5.80 18.65 -1.43
CA ILE A 101 4.68 19.57 -1.21
C ILE A 101 4.00 19.36 0.15
N GLY A 102 3.16 20.33 0.54
CA GLY A 102 2.29 20.26 1.72
C GLY A 102 3.03 20.43 3.05
N ASP A 103 2.29 20.19 4.14
CA ASP A 103 2.77 20.41 5.52
C ASP A 103 3.96 19.52 5.90
N CYS A 104 4.13 18.38 5.20
CA CYS A 104 5.21 17.42 5.45
C CYS A 104 6.40 17.59 4.48
N LYS A 105 6.49 18.72 3.75
CA LYS A 105 7.57 18.96 2.78
C LYS A 105 8.96 18.77 3.42
N GLY A 106 9.83 18.04 2.72
CA GLY A 106 11.19 17.73 3.17
C GLY A 106 11.28 16.51 4.10
N MET A 107 10.15 15.95 4.54
CA MET A 107 10.13 14.72 5.33
C MET A 107 10.18 13.48 4.43
N THR A 108 10.68 12.37 4.97
CA THR A 108 10.57 11.07 4.32
C THR A 108 9.11 10.61 4.29
N VAL A 109 8.73 9.84 3.26
CA VAL A 109 7.37 9.29 3.15
C VAL A 109 6.99 8.46 4.38
N GLN A 110 7.93 7.71 4.96
CA GLN A 110 7.69 6.91 6.17
C GLN A 110 7.26 7.78 7.36
N ALA A 111 7.92 8.91 7.57
CA ALA A 111 7.60 9.84 8.65
C ALA A 111 6.33 10.67 8.37
N ALA A 112 6.11 11.05 7.11
CA ALA A 112 4.96 11.84 6.70
C ALA A 112 3.64 11.05 6.74
N LYS A 113 3.67 9.76 6.39
CA LYS A 113 2.47 8.90 6.29
C LYS A 113 1.56 8.91 7.53
N PRO A 114 2.04 8.69 8.77
CA PRO A 114 1.18 8.76 9.96
C PRO A 114 0.65 10.18 10.21
N ILE A 115 1.43 11.23 9.92
CA ILE A 115 1.02 12.63 10.13
C ILE A 115 -0.12 12.99 9.19
N VAL A 116 0.03 12.73 7.89
CA VAL A 116 -1.01 13.01 6.87
C VAL A 116 -2.26 12.19 7.15
N LYS A 117 -2.11 10.90 7.50
CA LYS A 117 -3.24 10.03 7.88
C LYS A 117 -4.03 10.64 9.04
N ASN A 118 -3.37 11.01 10.13
CA ASN A 118 -4.05 11.55 11.31
C ASN A 118 -4.71 12.90 10.99
N LYS A 119 -4.02 13.80 10.29
CA LYS A 119 -4.60 15.07 9.83
C LYS A 119 -5.88 14.86 9.02
N MET A 120 -5.88 13.94 8.05
CA MET A 120 -7.07 13.67 7.24
C MET A 120 -8.23 13.09 8.07
N ILE A 121 -7.94 12.29 9.11
CA ILE A 121 -8.96 11.76 10.03
C ILE A 121 -9.51 12.88 10.91
N ASP A 122 -8.63 13.70 11.49
CA ASP A 122 -9.00 14.81 12.37
C ASP A 122 -9.84 15.88 11.61
N ASP A 123 -9.51 16.12 10.34
CA ASP A 123 -10.25 17.02 9.45
C ASP A 123 -11.57 16.40 8.91
N GLY A 124 -11.86 15.13 9.24
CA GLY A 124 -13.07 14.42 8.78
C GLY A 124 -13.06 14.05 7.29
N LEU A 125 -11.89 14.06 6.65
CA LEU A 125 -11.69 13.74 5.22
C LEU A 125 -11.39 12.27 4.96
N ALA A 126 -11.03 11.51 6.00
CA ALA A 126 -10.75 10.08 5.91
C ALA A 126 -11.28 9.32 7.12
N VAL A 127 -11.50 8.01 6.94
CA VAL A 127 -11.89 7.09 8.00
C VAL A 127 -10.99 5.87 7.98
N LEU A 128 -10.82 5.23 9.15
CA LEU A 128 -10.14 3.94 9.23
C LEU A 128 -11.04 2.84 8.66
N TYR A 129 -10.52 2.11 7.69
CA TYR A 129 -11.13 0.92 7.13
C TYR A 129 -10.20 -0.27 7.37
N HIS A 130 -10.77 -1.36 7.84
CA HIS A 130 -10.06 -2.60 8.11
C HIS A 130 -10.69 -3.73 7.31
N GLU A 131 -9.86 -4.51 6.64
CA GLU A 131 -10.28 -5.70 5.91
C GLU A 131 -9.28 -6.85 6.13
N PRO A 132 -9.70 -8.11 5.98
CA PRO A 132 -8.78 -9.23 5.96
C PRO A 132 -7.77 -9.09 4.80
N GLU A 133 -6.50 -9.42 5.04
CA GLU A 133 -5.44 -9.33 4.00
C GLU A 133 -5.73 -10.23 2.78
N GLY A 134 -6.47 -11.31 3.00
CA GLY A 134 -6.98 -12.23 1.98
C GLY A 134 -8.27 -12.91 2.42
N LEU A 135 -8.84 -13.72 1.54
CA LEU A 135 -10.08 -14.44 1.82
C LEU A 135 -9.93 -15.37 3.03
N VAL A 136 -10.72 -15.10 4.08
CA VAL A 136 -10.82 -15.97 5.26
C VAL A 136 -12.22 -16.58 5.30
N MET A 137 -12.28 -17.90 5.30
CA MET A 137 -13.54 -18.66 5.38
C MET A 137 -13.72 -19.26 6.78
N SER A 138 -14.89 -19.06 7.37
CA SER A 138 -15.26 -19.71 8.62
C SER A 138 -15.53 -21.21 8.41
N ARG A 139 -15.60 -21.95 9.52
CA ARG A 139 -16.01 -23.38 9.47
C ARG A 139 -17.46 -23.57 9.00
N SER A 140 -18.34 -22.59 9.20
CA SER A 140 -19.71 -22.61 8.68
C SER A 140 -19.80 -22.33 7.18
N GLY A 141 -18.69 -21.94 6.53
CA GLY A 141 -18.65 -21.59 5.12
C GLY A 141 -18.89 -20.10 4.85
N ASP A 142 -18.90 -19.25 5.88
CA ASP A 142 -19.11 -17.81 5.74
C ASP A 142 -17.78 -17.10 5.43
N LYS A 143 -17.84 -16.02 4.63
CA LYS A 143 -16.70 -15.12 4.42
C LYS A 143 -16.53 -14.23 5.66
N CYS A 144 -15.38 -14.33 6.32
CA CYS A 144 -15.07 -13.52 7.49
C CYS A 144 -14.80 -12.06 7.11
N ILE A 145 -15.10 -11.17 8.05
CA ILE A 145 -14.83 -9.74 7.98
C ILE A 145 -14.02 -9.31 9.22
N VAL A 146 -13.43 -8.12 9.18
CA VAL A 146 -12.91 -7.47 10.39
C VAL A 146 -14.06 -6.73 11.07
N ALA A 147 -14.30 -7.02 12.34
CA ALA A 147 -15.34 -6.38 13.14
C ALA A 147 -14.72 -5.68 14.35
N SER A 148 -15.17 -4.46 14.61
CA SER A 148 -14.92 -3.80 15.90
C SER A 148 -16.02 -4.23 16.86
N CYS A 149 -15.69 -5.11 17.80
CA CYS A 149 -16.63 -5.65 18.77
C CYS A 149 -16.04 -5.65 20.18
N TYR A 150 -16.92 -5.65 21.18
CA TYR A 150 -16.52 -5.84 22.56
C TYR A 150 -16.18 -7.31 22.79
N GLN A 151 -14.92 -7.58 23.13
CA GLN A 151 -14.42 -8.92 23.37
C GLN A 151 -13.32 -8.89 24.44
N TRP A 152 -13.27 -9.95 25.25
CA TRP A 152 -12.13 -10.23 26.12
C TRP A 152 -10.96 -10.79 25.30
N MET A 153 -9.82 -10.12 25.36
CA MET A 153 -8.60 -10.50 24.66
C MET A 153 -7.49 -10.75 25.69
N LEU A 154 -6.55 -11.63 25.34
CA LEU A 154 -5.29 -11.76 26.06
C LEU A 154 -4.34 -10.67 25.55
N ASP A 155 -3.73 -9.93 26.46
CA ASP A 155 -2.83 -8.83 26.12
C ASP A 155 -1.40 -9.36 25.88
N TYR A 156 -1.22 -9.99 24.71
CA TYR A 156 0.10 -10.49 24.31
C TYR A 156 1.08 -9.39 23.89
N GLY A 157 0.59 -8.16 23.70
CA GLY A 157 1.42 -7.01 23.36
C GLY A 157 2.10 -6.36 24.58
N GLU A 158 1.79 -6.78 25.81
CA GLU A 158 2.42 -6.25 27.01
C GLU A 158 3.93 -6.54 27.00
N GLU A 159 4.75 -5.49 27.02
CA GLU A 159 6.20 -5.58 26.87
C GLU A 159 6.85 -6.49 27.93
N ASN A 160 6.38 -6.42 29.19
CA ASN A 160 6.88 -7.27 30.27
C ASN A 160 6.58 -8.75 30.02
N TRP A 161 5.36 -9.08 29.58
CA TRP A 161 4.95 -10.44 29.27
C TRP A 161 5.74 -10.97 28.08
N LYS A 162 5.81 -10.20 27.00
CA LYS A 162 6.54 -10.55 25.77
C LYS A 162 8.02 -10.81 26.07
N ASN A 163 8.68 -9.93 26.84
CA ASN A 163 10.08 -10.12 27.25
C ASN A 163 10.27 -11.37 28.10
N PHE A 164 9.40 -11.61 29.09
CA PHE A 164 9.45 -12.80 29.92
C PHE A 164 9.36 -14.10 29.11
N VAL A 165 8.42 -14.16 28.15
CA VAL A 165 8.26 -15.34 27.28
C VAL A 165 9.44 -15.47 26.32
N MET A 166 9.93 -14.36 25.76
CA MET A 166 11.10 -14.35 24.88
C MET A 166 12.36 -14.86 25.60
N GLU A 167 12.58 -14.45 26.84
CA GLU A 167 13.68 -14.95 27.69
C GLU A 167 13.56 -16.45 27.93
N HIS A 168 12.36 -16.96 28.20
CA HIS A 168 12.14 -18.40 28.35
C HIS A 168 12.46 -19.17 27.07
N VAL A 169 11.98 -18.68 25.91
CA VAL A 169 12.22 -19.31 24.60
C VAL A 169 13.71 -19.31 24.24
N LYS A 170 14.46 -18.28 24.65
CA LYS A 170 15.91 -18.18 24.42
C LYS A 170 16.75 -18.90 25.47
N SER A 171 16.14 -19.43 26.52
CA SER A 171 16.84 -20.12 27.59
C SER A 171 17.13 -21.58 27.24
N ASP A 172 18.13 -22.16 27.91
CA ASP A 172 18.46 -23.60 27.79
C ASP A 172 17.34 -24.54 28.25
N LYS A 173 16.23 -24.00 28.80
CA LYS A 173 15.06 -24.78 29.25
C LYS A 173 14.05 -25.03 28.12
N PHE A 174 14.21 -24.38 26.97
CA PHE A 174 13.28 -24.49 25.85
C PHE A 174 14.01 -25.04 24.62
N GLU A 175 13.69 -26.28 24.25
CA GLU A 175 14.33 -26.99 23.14
C GLU A 175 13.37 -27.11 21.94
N THR A 176 13.81 -26.63 20.79
CA THR A 176 13.03 -26.66 19.53
C THR A 176 13.56 -27.70 18.55
N TYR A 177 14.67 -28.37 18.90
CA TYR A 177 15.38 -29.40 18.14
C TYR A 177 15.90 -28.96 16.76
N ASN A 178 15.61 -27.72 16.35
CA ASN A 178 16.19 -27.12 15.15
C ASN A 178 16.20 -25.58 15.24
N PRO A 179 17.26 -24.91 14.74
CA PRO A 179 17.37 -23.45 14.81
C PRO A 179 16.27 -22.70 14.03
N LYS A 180 15.67 -23.33 13.02
CA LYS A 180 14.63 -22.69 12.21
C LYS A 180 13.36 -22.48 13.05
N THR A 181 12.95 -23.46 13.83
CA THR A 181 11.78 -23.40 14.71
C THR A 181 11.99 -22.39 15.83
N LEU A 182 13.20 -22.31 16.42
CA LEU A 182 13.52 -21.25 17.39
C LEU A 182 13.33 -19.85 16.76
N ASN A 183 13.89 -19.63 15.58
CA ASN A 183 13.73 -18.36 14.87
C ASN A 183 12.26 -18.04 14.51
N GLU A 184 11.43 -19.05 14.25
CA GLU A 184 9.99 -18.86 14.02
C GLU A 184 9.26 -18.44 15.30
N PHE A 185 9.59 -19.02 16.45
CA PHE A 185 9.06 -18.58 17.74
C PHE A 185 9.43 -17.13 18.04
N GLU A 186 10.70 -16.75 17.86
CA GLU A 186 11.13 -15.37 18.08
C GLU A 186 10.36 -14.38 17.20
N LYS A 187 10.15 -14.71 15.92
CA LYS A 187 9.38 -13.86 15.00
C LYS A 187 7.92 -13.74 15.40
N ILE A 188 7.28 -14.84 15.80
CA ILE A 188 5.87 -14.83 16.18
C ILE A 188 5.67 -14.06 17.49
N LEU A 189 6.55 -14.26 18.48
CA LEU A 189 6.53 -13.49 19.72
C LEU A 189 6.79 -12.01 19.48
N ASP A 190 7.59 -11.66 18.47
CA ASP A 190 7.79 -10.27 18.12
C ASP A 190 6.57 -9.63 17.44
N TRP A 191 5.82 -10.42 16.68
CA TRP A 191 4.64 -9.99 15.94
C TRP A 191 3.35 -9.93 16.78
N LEU A 192 3.20 -10.83 17.76
CA LEU A 192 2.10 -10.86 18.73
C LEU A 192 2.07 -9.60 19.60
#